data_AF-A0AAE0PML1-F1
#
_entry.id   AF-A0AAE0PML1-F1
#
_cell.length_a   1.000
_cell.length_b   1.000
_cell.length_c   1.000
_cell.angle_alpha   90.00
_cell.angle_beta   90.00
_cell.angle_gamma   90.00
#
_symmetry.space_group_name_H-M   'P 1'
#
loop_
_entity.id
_entity.type
_entity.pdbx_description
1 polymer ?
#
loop_
_entity_poly.entity_id
_entity_poly.type
_entity_poly.pdbx_seq_one_letter_code
_entity_poly.pdbx_strand_id
1 'polypeptide(L)'
;MYDSSSDEEHAPEIPALRGEKNFQMWKFFAERYLQKLGLDGFIKGTEKPPVGNTPEDVKTLLAKFHGRKFQAWNVIYTSLQRWYYKIGPFRQRELLKELTNIDYRQFKGIDALLDRAVYLQQRLGGLNMPISDEMMKTCLFGGLIQHPSRSLQTLLVAQYDELDLQGLISRIRQHTYIFDRQADEYQREQQEANRPRNNNGQSSGHRGGSRRRGRR
;
A
#
# COMPACT_ATOMS: atom_id res chain seq x y z
N MET A 1 -16.67 60.29 14.56
CA MET A 1 -17.09 58.87 14.56
C MET A 1 -16.31 58.21 13.43
N TYR A 2 -15.28 57.43 13.76
CA TYR A 2 -14.59 56.61 12.77
C TYR A 2 -15.28 55.26 12.74
N ASP A 3 -15.78 54.90 11.56
CA ASP A 3 -16.37 53.62 11.26
C ASP A 3 -15.23 52.59 11.28
N SER A 4 -15.07 51.88 12.41
CA SER A 4 -14.17 50.72 12.52
C SER A 4 -14.82 49.52 11.82
N SER A 5 -15.17 49.65 10.54
CA SER A 5 -15.33 48.50 9.65
C SER A 5 -13.92 47.97 9.36
N SER A 6 -13.34 47.39 10.40
CA SER A 6 -12.09 46.68 10.34
C SER A 6 -12.39 45.48 9.47
N ASP A 7 -12.01 45.57 8.19
CA ASP A 7 -11.86 44.42 7.32
C ASP A 7 -10.99 43.43 8.10
N GLU A 8 -11.64 42.50 8.81
CA GLU A 8 -11.01 41.32 9.37
C GLU A 8 -10.49 40.55 8.16
N GLU A 9 -9.30 40.94 7.72
CA GLU A 9 -8.61 40.37 6.58
C GLU A 9 -8.37 38.90 6.91
N HIS A 10 -9.34 38.08 6.52
CA HIS A 10 -9.41 36.66 6.80
C HIS A 10 -8.06 36.07 6.42
N ALA A 11 -7.31 35.64 7.44
CA ALA A 11 -6.02 35.03 7.21
C ALA A 11 -6.24 33.85 6.23
N PRO A 12 -5.45 33.78 5.15
CA PRO A 12 -5.68 32.79 4.11
C PRO A 12 -5.63 31.39 4.73
N GLU A 13 -6.70 30.61 4.54
CA GLU A 13 -6.80 29.28 5.11
C GLU A 13 -5.70 28.38 4.52
N ILE A 14 -4.96 27.68 5.38
CA ILE A 14 -3.95 26.71 4.93
C ILE A 14 -4.71 25.55 4.25
N PRO A 15 -4.52 25.32 2.93
CA PRO A 15 -5.20 24.24 2.24
C PRO A 15 -4.82 22.91 2.88
N ALA A 16 -5.69 21.90 2.87
CA ALA A 16 -5.29 20.58 3.36
C ALA A 16 -4.13 20.02 2.50
N LEU A 17 -3.10 19.47 3.13
CA LEU A 17 -2.09 18.68 2.41
C LEU A 17 -2.79 17.54 1.67
N ARG A 18 -2.27 17.08 0.53
CA ARG A 18 -2.81 15.99 -0.32
C ARG A 18 -1.67 15.13 -0.88
N GLY A 19 -0.58 15.02 -0.13
CA GLY A 19 0.67 14.39 -0.56
C GLY A 19 1.58 15.32 -1.35
N GLU A 20 2.53 14.75 -2.09
CA GLU A 20 3.62 15.50 -2.74
C GLU A 20 3.12 16.55 -3.74
N LYS A 21 2.02 16.25 -4.44
CA LYS A 21 1.48 17.07 -5.53
C LYS A 21 1.09 18.50 -5.10
N ASN A 22 0.73 18.71 -3.84
CA ASN A 22 0.42 20.05 -3.33
C ASN A 22 1.29 20.46 -2.14
N PHE A 23 2.39 19.73 -1.87
CA PHE A 23 3.25 20.00 -0.73
C PHE A 23 3.83 21.42 -0.78
N GLN A 24 4.34 21.85 -1.94
CA GLN A 24 4.91 23.20 -2.10
C GLN A 24 3.88 24.30 -1.84
N MET A 25 2.65 24.12 -2.33
CA MET A 25 1.55 25.05 -2.08
C MET A 25 1.15 25.06 -0.61
N TRP A 26 0.96 23.89 0.00
CA TRP A 26 0.67 23.76 1.44
C TRP A 26 1.73 24.46 2.29
N LYS A 27 3.01 24.19 2.00
CA LYS A 27 4.16 24.77 2.68
C LYS A 27 4.14 26.30 2.58
N PHE A 28 3.94 26.84 1.38
CA PHE A 28 3.85 28.28 1.15
C PHE A 28 2.76 28.94 2.02
N PHE A 29 1.55 28.38 2.04
CA PHE A 29 0.45 28.92 2.86
C PHE A 29 0.72 28.78 4.36
N ALA A 30 1.28 27.64 4.80
CA ALA A 30 1.64 27.45 6.21
C ALA A 30 2.70 28.43 6.68
N GLU A 31 3.74 28.67 5.87
CA GLU A 31 4.80 29.64 6.15
C GLU A 31 4.25 31.07 6.19
N ARG A 32 3.42 31.46 5.22
CA ARG A 32 2.75 32.78 5.19
C ARG A 32 1.85 33.00 6.40
N TYR A 33 1.08 31.98 6.78
CA TYR A 33 0.19 32.05 7.94
C TYR A 33 0.99 32.23 9.24
N LEU A 34 2.05 31.45 9.43
CA LEU A 34 2.93 31.59 10.59
C LEU A 34 3.69 32.91 10.58
N GLN A 35 4.11 33.42 9.42
CA GLN A 35 4.73 34.73 9.30
C GLN A 35 3.76 35.85 9.72
N LYS A 36 2.48 35.79 9.32
CA LYS A 36 1.45 36.75 9.76
C LYS A 36 1.26 36.73 11.28
N LEU A 37 1.45 35.58 11.93
CA LEU A 37 1.44 35.43 13.39
C LEU A 37 2.79 35.74 14.07
N GLY A 38 3.84 36.04 13.29
CA GLY A 38 5.20 36.20 13.79
C GLY A 38 5.78 34.94 14.43
N LEU A 39 5.42 33.75 13.91
CA LEU A 39 5.81 32.43 14.42
C LEU A 39 6.69 31.64 13.44
N ASP A 40 7.02 32.19 12.27
CA ASP A 40 7.80 31.50 11.24
C ASP A 40 9.24 31.18 11.68
N GLY A 41 9.76 31.91 12.66
CA GLY A 41 11.05 31.63 13.30
C GLY A 41 11.15 30.23 13.88
N PHE A 42 10.05 29.65 14.37
CA PHE A 42 10.02 28.28 14.91
C PHE A 42 10.19 27.21 13.83
N ILE A 43 9.67 27.43 12.63
CA ILE A 43 9.85 26.49 11.50
C ILE A 43 11.24 26.63 10.91
N LYS A 44 11.74 27.85 10.80
CA LYS A 44 13.08 28.15 10.28
C LYS A 44 14.20 27.79 11.27
N GLY A 45 13.86 27.43 12.51
CA GLY A 45 14.83 27.18 13.58
C GLY A 45 15.61 28.43 14.01
N THR A 46 15.09 29.62 13.72
CA THR A 46 15.73 30.91 14.02
C THR A 46 15.23 31.51 15.34
N GLU A 47 14.07 31.06 15.83
CA GLU A 47 13.57 31.47 17.15
C GLU A 47 14.44 30.87 18.27
N LYS A 48 14.93 31.72 19.17
CA LYS A 48 15.75 31.31 20.32
C LYS A 48 15.01 31.56 21.62
N PRO A 49 15.21 30.73 22.66
CA PRO A 49 14.70 31.03 23.99
C PRO A 49 15.18 32.41 24.45
N PRO A 50 14.29 33.23 25.03
CA PRO A 50 14.67 34.54 25.54
C PRO A 50 15.63 34.41 26.74
N VAL A 51 16.59 35.34 26.82
CA VAL A 51 17.52 35.46 27.94
C VAL A 51 16.97 36.53 28.90
N GLY A 52 16.76 36.17 30.16
CA GLY A 52 16.34 37.10 31.21
C GLY A 52 17.49 37.46 32.16
N ASN A 53 17.41 38.64 32.79
CA ASN A 53 18.42 39.12 33.73
C ASN A 53 18.18 38.61 35.16
N THR A 54 16.95 38.19 35.46
CA THR A 54 16.55 37.66 36.76
C THR A 54 15.86 36.29 36.61
N PRO A 55 15.86 35.42 37.63
CA PRO A 55 15.16 34.14 37.60
C PRO A 55 13.66 34.26 37.29
N GLU A 56 13.00 35.28 37.83
CA GLU A 56 11.57 35.56 37.65
C GLU A 56 11.27 36.00 36.20
N ASP A 57 12.12 36.84 35.61
CA ASP A 57 12.03 37.24 34.21
C ASP A 57 12.23 36.04 33.28
N VAL A 58 13.25 35.22 33.55
CA VAL A 58 13.54 34.00 32.76
C VAL A 58 12.31 33.07 32.76
N LYS A 59 11.70 32.82 33.90
CA LYS A 59 10.51 31.96 34.01
C LYS A 59 9.34 32.50 33.18
N THR A 60 9.08 33.79 33.27
CA THR A 60 7.97 34.46 32.54
C THR A 60 8.20 34.45 31.03
N LEU A 61 9.42 34.76 30.60
CA LEU A 61 9.81 34.79 29.19
C LEU A 61 9.80 33.38 28.57
N LEU A 62 10.26 32.37 29.31
CA LEU A 62 10.19 30.96 28.87
C LEU A 62 8.74 30.49 28.71
N ALA A 63 7.85 30.83 29.64
CA ALA A 63 6.43 30.48 29.52
C ALA A 63 5.80 31.05 28.23
N LYS A 64 6.09 32.32 27.91
CA LYS A 64 5.64 32.95 26.66
C LYS A 64 6.23 32.27 25.42
N PHE A 65 7.53 31.94 25.46
CA PHE A 65 8.19 31.21 24.37
C PHE A 65 7.57 29.83 24.12
N HIS A 66 7.30 29.06 25.18
CA HIS A 66 6.62 27.77 25.09
C HIS A 66 5.20 27.90 24.53
N GLY A 67 4.46 28.92 24.95
CA GLY A 67 3.13 29.21 24.41
C GLY A 67 3.16 29.45 22.90
N ARG A 68 4.09 30.31 22.42
CA ARG A 68 4.30 30.57 20.99
C ARG A 68 4.73 29.32 20.23
N LYS A 69 5.66 28.53 20.79
CA LYS A 69 6.10 27.26 20.19
C LYS A 69 4.93 26.28 20.03
N PHE A 70 4.10 26.14 21.05
CA PHE A 70 2.93 25.28 21.02
C PHE A 70 1.91 25.78 19.98
N GLN A 71 1.69 27.09 19.90
CA GLN A 71 0.82 27.69 18.88
C GLN A 71 1.31 27.40 17.46
N ALA A 72 2.61 27.57 17.18
CA ALA A 72 3.21 27.26 15.89
C ALA A 72 3.03 25.77 15.52
N TRP A 73 3.28 24.88 16.49
CA TRP A 73 3.05 23.45 16.33
C TRP A 73 1.58 23.15 16.03
N ASN A 74 0.64 23.76 16.75
CA ASN A 74 -0.79 23.54 16.55
C ASN A 74 -1.26 23.94 15.15
N VAL A 75 -0.76 25.04 14.59
CA VAL A 75 -1.07 25.46 13.22
C VAL A 75 -0.65 24.38 12.21
N ILE A 76 0.58 23.88 12.34
CA ILE A 76 1.08 22.82 11.45
C ILE A 76 0.32 21.52 11.67
N TYR A 77 0.18 21.09 12.92
CA TYR A 77 -0.50 19.87 13.30
C TYR A 77 -1.94 19.85 12.80
N THR A 78 -2.73 20.88 13.05
CA THR A 78 -4.14 20.95 12.58
C THR A 78 -4.25 20.94 11.06
N SER A 79 -3.36 21.63 10.34
CA SER A 79 -3.34 21.59 8.87
C SER A 79 -2.98 20.21 8.30
N LEU A 80 -2.11 19.46 8.99
CA LEU A 80 -1.77 18.07 8.67
C LEU A 80 -2.89 17.10 9.09
N GLN A 81 -3.51 17.31 10.24
CA GLN A 81 -4.56 16.45 10.78
C GLN A 81 -5.78 16.45 9.85
N ARG A 82 -6.11 17.61 9.24
CA ARG A 82 -7.13 17.70 8.17
C ARG A 82 -6.83 16.81 6.96
N TRP A 83 -5.55 16.61 6.62
CA TRP A 83 -5.14 15.64 5.60
C TRP A 83 -5.29 14.21 6.09
N TYR A 84 -4.84 13.90 7.30
CA TYR A 84 -4.99 12.57 7.88
C TYR A 84 -6.45 12.12 7.97
N TYR A 85 -7.38 12.99 8.39
CA TYR A 85 -8.81 12.66 8.43
C TYR A 85 -9.44 12.48 7.05
N LYS A 86 -9.00 13.23 6.03
CA LYS A 86 -9.49 13.05 4.64
C LYS A 86 -8.87 11.83 3.95
N ILE A 87 -7.62 11.50 4.26
CA ILE A 87 -6.96 10.30 3.77
C ILE A 87 -7.49 9.04 4.44
N GLY A 88 -7.92 9.10 5.70
CA GLY A 88 -8.42 7.92 6.43
C GLY A 88 -9.42 7.11 5.60
N PRO A 89 -10.57 7.67 5.20
CA PRO A 89 -11.57 6.94 4.40
C PRO A 89 -11.08 6.52 3.02
N PHE A 90 -10.32 7.37 2.33
CA PHE A 90 -9.81 7.05 0.99
C PHE A 90 -8.80 5.90 1.04
N ARG A 91 -7.85 5.95 1.97
CA ARG A 91 -6.83 4.92 2.17
C ARG A 91 -7.43 3.64 2.72
N GLN A 92 -8.41 3.72 3.63
CA GLN A 92 -9.19 2.56 4.07
C GLN A 92 -9.86 1.90 2.88
N ARG A 93 -10.53 2.67 2.01
CA ARG A 93 -11.18 2.15 0.80
C ARG A 93 -10.20 1.49 -0.15
N GLU A 94 -9.05 2.11 -0.42
CA GLU A 94 -8.03 1.54 -1.31
C GLU A 94 -7.43 0.24 -0.73
N LEU A 95 -7.13 0.20 0.57
CA LEU A 95 -6.64 -1.01 1.23
C LEU A 95 -7.69 -2.13 1.25
N LEU A 96 -8.95 -1.80 1.51
CA LEU A 96 -10.05 -2.77 1.47
C LEU A 96 -10.30 -3.29 0.04
N LYS A 97 -10.22 -2.39 -0.95
CA LYS A 97 -10.28 -2.76 -2.37
C LYS A 97 -9.12 -3.67 -2.74
N GLU A 98 -7.90 -3.39 -2.28
CA GLU A 98 -6.76 -4.25 -2.51
C GLU A 98 -6.97 -5.64 -1.87
N LEU A 99 -7.41 -5.69 -0.61
CA LEU A 99 -7.64 -6.92 0.13
C LEU A 99 -8.70 -7.81 -0.55
N THR A 100 -9.81 -7.21 -1.00
CA THR A 100 -10.92 -7.93 -1.65
C THR A 100 -10.59 -8.37 -3.09
N ASN A 101 -9.57 -7.80 -3.71
CA ASN A 101 -9.11 -8.16 -5.05
C ASN A 101 -7.73 -8.85 -5.05
N ILE A 102 -7.30 -9.37 -3.89
CA ILE A 102 -6.05 -10.11 -3.80
C ILE A 102 -6.17 -11.41 -4.61
N ASP A 103 -5.18 -11.68 -5.46
CA ASP A 103 -5.18 -12.84 -6.37
C ASP A 103 -3.79 -13.44 -6.41
N TYR A 104 -3.66 -14.77 -6.32
CA TYR A 104 -2.35 -15.44 -6.33
C TYR A 104 -1.51 -15.09 -7.56
N ARG A 105 -2.12 -14.79 -8.71
CA ARG A 105 -1.43 -14.43 -9.96
C ARG A 105 -0.64 -13.13 -9.86
N GLN A 106 -0.99 -12.28 -8.90
CA GLN A 106 -0.30 -11.01 -8.65
C GLN A 106 1.03 -11.19 -7.91
N PHE A 107 1.30 -12.39 -7.38
CA PHE A 107 2.43 -12.66 -6.49
C PHE A 107 3.32 -13.78 -7.02
N LYS A 108 4.59 -13.77 -6.58
CA LYS A 108 5.58 -14.79 -6.93
C LYS A 108 5.52 -15.98 -5.96
N GLY A 109 4.33 -16.52 -5.74
CA GLY A 109 4.09 -17.65 -4.84
C GLY A 109 3.10 -17.36 -3.71
N ILE A 110 2.68 -18.43 -3.02
CA ILE A 110 1.66 -18.39 -1.97
C ILE A 110 2.12 -17.55 -0.78
N ASP A 111 3.37 -17.71 -0.34
CA ASP A 111 3.91 -16.96 0.81
C ASP A 111 3.82 -15.45 0.62
N ALA A 112 4.15 -14.96 -0.58
CA ALA A 112 4.08 -13.53 -0.90
C ALA A 112 2.63 -12.99 -0.87
N LEU A 113 1.65 -13.80 -1.27
CA LEU A 113 0.23 -13.44 -1.13
C LEU A 113 -0.17 -13.40 0.35
N LEU A 114 0.20 -14.40 1.14
CA LEU A 114 -0.13 -14.47 2.57
C LEU A 114 0.48 -13.29 3.34
N ASP A 115 1.74 -12.96 3.06
CA ASP A 115 2.42 -11.80 3.63
C ASP A 115 1.70 -10.49 3.27
N ARG A 116 1.23 -10.37 2.02
CA ARG A 116 0.46 -9.20 1.61
C ARG A 116 -0.89 -9.11 2.31
N ALA A 117 -1.59 -10.22 2.48
CA ALA A 117 -2.86 -10.26 3.22
C ALA A 117 -2.68 -9.83 4.69
N VAL A 118 -1.68 -10.37 5.38
CA VAL A 118 -1.34 -10.00 6.77
C VAL A 118 -0.98 -8.51 6.87
N TYR A 119 -0.17 -8.01 5.92
CA TYR A 119 0.15 -6.59 5.84
C TYR A 119 -1.11 -5.72 5.71
N LEU A 120 -2.04 -6.09 4.83
CA LEU A 120 -3.29 -5.35 4.62
C LEU A 120 -4.16 -5.36 5.88
N GLN A 121 -4.29 -6.50 6.56
CA GLN A 121 -5.02 -6.63 7.82
C GLN A 121 -4.45 -5.68 8.90
N GLN A 122 -3.12 -5.69 9.09
CA GLN A 122 -2.45 -4.82 10.06
C GLN A 122 -2.63 -3.33 9.73
N ARG A 123 -2.55 -2.96 8.44
CA ARG A 123 -2.74 -1.57 8.01
C ARG A 123 -4.17 -1.09 8.19
N LEU A 124 -5.16 -1.94 7.91
CA LEU A 124 -6.57 -1.63 8.15
C LEU A 124 -6.86 -1.50 9.66
N GLY A 125 -6.31 -2.40 10.49
CA GLY A 125 -6.37 -2.29 11.95
C GLY A 125 -5.76 -0.99 12.48
N GLY A 126 -4.59 -0.58 11.97
CA GLY A 126 -3.96 0.70 12.30
C GLY A 126 -4.73 1.95 11.83
N LEU A 127 -5.72 1.78 10.96
CA LEU A 127 -6.65 2.83 10.53
C LEU A 127 -8.01 2.73 11.25
N ASN A 128 -8.08 2.06 12.40
CA ASN A 128 -9.31 1.80 13.16
C ASN A 128 -10.40 1.07 12.36
N MET A 129 -10.00 0.22 11.41
CA MET A 129 -10.89 -0.65 10.65
C MET A 129 -10.40 -2.10 10.78
N PRO A 130 -10.54 -2.73 11.96
CA PRO A 130 -10.17 -4.13 12.11
C PRO A 130 -11.01 -5.00 11.19
N ILE A 131 -10.35 -5.93 10.50
CA ILE A 131 -11.02 -6.94 9.65
C ILE A 131 -11.13 -8.22 10.46
N SER A 132 -12.33 -8.79 10.53
CA SER A 132 -12.56 -10.07 11.19
C SER A 132 -11.81 -11.20 10.50
N ASP A 133 -11.47 -12.23 11.26
CA ASP A 133 -10.83 -13.44 10.73
C ASP A 133 -11.66 -14.05 9.60
N GLU A 134 -12.98 -14.05 9.71
CA GLU A 134 -13.88 -14.66 8.72
C GLU A 134 -13.83 -13.92 7.38
N MET A 135 -13.76 -12.59 7.43
CA MET A 135 -13.62 -11.76 6.24
C MET A 135 -12.23 -11.93 5.61
N MET A 136 -11.17 -12.03 6.44
CA MET A 136 -9.82 -12.33 5.98
C MET A 136 -9.72 -13.71 5.33
N LYS A 137 -10.32 -14.75 5.95
CA LYS A 137 -10.40 -16.10 5.39
C LYS A 137 -11.14 -16.10 4.05
N THR A 138 -12.24 -15.36 3.94
CA THR A 138 -12.99 -15.20 2.68
C THR A 138 -12.12 -14.58 1.58
N CYS A 139 -11.39 -13.50 1.88
CA CYS A 139 -10.51 -12.84 0.91
C CYS A 139 -9.35 -13.75 0.48
N LEU A 140 -8.73 -14.45 1.43
CA LEU A 140 -7.68 -15.43 1.15
C LEU A 140 -8.19 -16.58 0.29
N PHE A 141 -9.38 -17.10 0.59
CA PHE A 141 -10.00 -18.16 -0.19
C PHE A 141 -10.24 -17.71 -1.64
N GLY A 142 -10.79 -16.50 -1.84
CA GLY A 142 -10.98 -15.91 -3.17
C GLY A 142 -9.68 -15.72 -3.95
N GLY A 143 -8.60 -15.34 -3.27
CA GLY A 143 -7.29 -15.16 -3.91
C GLY A 143 -6.56 -16.47 -4.22
N LEU A 144 -6.74 -17.51 -3.39
CA LEU A 144 -6.04 -18.79 -3.50
C LEU A 144 -6.80 -19.84 -4.31
N ILE A 145 -8.13 -19.74 -4.45
CA ILE A 145 -8.92 -20.75 -5.19
C ILE A 145 -8.51 -20.84 -6.67
N GLN A 146 -7.97 -19.77 -7.23
CA GLN A 146 -7.51 -19.77 -8.62
C GLN A 146 -6.16 -20.48 -8.81
N HIS A 147 -5.47 -20.86 -7.72
CA HIS A 147 -4.21 -21.59 -7.76
C HIS A 147 -4.42 -23.00 -8.33
N PRO A 148 -3.52 -23.52 -9.19
CA PRO A 148 -3.73 -24.80 -9.89
C PRO A 148 -3.65 -26.04 -8.98
N SER A 149 -3.06 -25.93 -7.78
CA SER A 149 -2.98 -27.05 -6.83
C SER A 149 -4.36 -27.45 -6.29
N ARG A 150 -4.81 -28.66 -6.65
CA ARG A 150 -6.00 -29.28 -6.06
C ARG A 150 -5.85 -29.52 -4.55
N SER A 151 -4.65 -29.90 -4.10
CA SER A 151 -4.39 -30.12 -2.67
C SER A 151 -4.59 -28.85 -1.84
N LEU A 152 -4.19 -27.68 -2.37
CA LEU A 152 -4.48 -26.40 -1.72
C LEU A 152 -5.99 -26.15 -1.63
N GLN A 153 -6.73 -26.34 -2.72
CA GLN A 153 -8.19 -26.15 -2.73
C GLN A 153 -8.89 -27.07 -1.73
N THR A 154 -8.51 -28.35 -1.68
CA THR A 154 -9.05 -29.31 -0.70
C THR A 154 -8.72 -28.88 0.73
N LEU A 155 -7.48 -28.45 1.00
CA LEU A 155 -7.07 -27.96 2.32
C LEU A 155 -7.91 -26.75 2.73
N LEU A 156 -8.09 -25.79 1.83
CA LEU A 156 -8.87 -24.58 2.10
C LEU A 156 -10.31 -24.91 2.47
N VAL A 157 -10.98 -25.79 1.72
CA VAL A 157 -12.37 -26.19 2.02
C VAL A 157 -12.47 -26.97 3.33
N ALA A 158 -11.56 -27.91 3.57
CA ALA A 158 -11.61 -28.78 4.74
C ALA A 158 -11.28 -28.06 6.05
N GLN A 159 -10.52 -26.97 6.01
CA GLN A 159 -10.01 -26.29 7.22
C GLN A 159 -10.62 -24.89 7.43
N TYR A 160 -11.52 -24.45 6.55
CA TYR A 160 -12.08 -23.09 6.56
C TYR A 160 -12.80 -22.76 7.88
N ASP A 161 -13.66 -23.68 8.34
CA ASP A 161 -14.46 -23.51 9.56
C ASP A 161 -13.72 -23.99 10.82
N GLU A 162 -12.70 -24.83 10.66
CA GLU A 162 -11.97 -25.46 11.79
C GLU A 162 -10.88 -24.56 12.37
N LEU A 163 -10.24 -23.74 11.55
CA LEU A 163 -9.10 -22.92 11.95
C LEU A 163 -9.46 -21.43 12.02
N ASP A 164 -8.84 -20.73 12.98
CA ASP A 164 -8.75 -19.28 12.95
C ASP A 164 -7.83 -18.83 11.79
N LEU A 165 -7.74 -17.52 11.56
CA LEU A 165 -6.95 -17.00 10.45
C LEU A 165 -5.47 -17.41 10.55
N GLN A 166 -4.90 -17.35 11.76
CA GLN A 166 -3.47 -17.64 11.98
C GLN A 166 -3.16 -19.13 11.81
N GLY A 167 -4.04 -20.00 12.30
CA GLY A 167 -3.96 -21.44 12.10
C GLY A 167 -4.03 -21.80 10.62
N LEU A 168 -4.97 -21.21 9.87
CA LEU A 168 -5.09 -21.43 8.44
C LEU A 168 -3.83 -20.97 7.68
N ILE A 169 -3.33 -19.75 7.94
CA ILE A 169 -2.09 -19.23 7.32
C ILE A 169 -0.91 -20.15 7.63
N SER A 170 -0.73 -20.53 8.89
CA SER A 170 0.36 -21.41 9.32
C SER A 170 0.28 -22.77 8.63
N ARG A 171 -0.93 -23.31 8.48
CA ARG A 171 -1.16 -24.58 7.81
C ARG A 171 -0.83 -24.51 6.31
N ILE A 172 -1.24 -23.43 5.63
CA ILE A 172 -0.91 -23.23 4.21
C ILE A 172 0.61 -23.13 4.04
N ARG A 173 1.30 -22.35 4.88
CA ARG A 173 2.76 -22.22 4.85
C ARG A 173 3.49 -23.55 5.02
N GLN A 174 3.05 -24.39 5.95
CA GLN A 174 3.62 -25.73 6.16
C GLN A 174 3.59 -26.62 4.90
N HIS A 175 2.63 -26.39 4.01
CA HIS A 175 2.42 -27.19 2.80
C HIS A 175 2.76 -26.45 1.50
N THR A 176 3.29 -25.22 1.56
CA THR A 176 3.50 -24.36 0.38
C THR A 176 4.39 -25.02 -0.68
N TYR A 177 5.48 -25.67 -0.26
CA TYR A 177 6.36 -26.42 -1.18
C TYR A 177 5.61 -27.50 -2.01
N ILE A 178 4.64 -28.18 -1.39
CA ILE A 178 3.85 -29.22 -2.09
C ILE A 178 2.96 -28.57 -3.14
N PHE A 179 2.35 -27.42 -2.81
CA PHE A 179 1.46 -26.70 -3.72
C PHE A 179 2.21 -26.12 -4.91
N ASP A 180 3.37 -25.50 -4.67
CA ASP A 180 4.21 -24.93 -5.73
C ASP A 180 4.70 -26.02 -6.68
N ARG A 181 5.13 -27.17 -6.15
CA ARG A 181 5.52 -28.32 -6.98
C ARG A 181 4.38 -28.80 -7.89
N GLN A 182 3.16 -28.89 -7.36
CA GLN A 182 2.00 -29.27 -8.17
C GLN A 182 1.65 -28.22 -9.23
N ALA A 183 1.85 -26.94 -8.92
CA ALA A 183 1.68 -25.86 -9.88
C ALA A 183 2.68 -25.96 -11.04
N ASP A 184 3.95 -26.24 -10.73
CA ASP A 184 5.00 -26.46 -11.74
C ASP A 184 4.71 -27.67 -12.63
N GLU A 185 4.28 -28.79 -12.03
CA GLU A 185 3.89 -30.00 -12.76
C GLU A 185 2.73 -29.69 -13.72
N TYR A 186 1.69 -29.01 -13.25
CA TYR A 186 0.56 -28.59 -14.08
C TYR A 186 0.99 -27.67 -15.23
N GLN A 187 1.89 -26.71 -14.98
CA GLN A 187 2.39 -25.84 -16.05
C GLN A 187 3.20 -26.60 -17.10
N ARG A 188 4.01 -27.58 -16.70
CA ARG A 188 4.75 -28.43 -17.64
C ARG A 188 3.81 -29.25 -18.51
N GLU A 189 2.79 -29.86 -17.92
CA GLU A 189 1.76 -30.60 -18.66
C GLU A 189 1.05 -29.71 -19.69
N GLN A 190 0.68 -28.48 -19.32
CA GLN A 190 0.08 -27.51 -20.24
C GLN A 190 1.03 -27.12 -21.37
N GLN A 191 2.32 -26.96 -21.09
CA GLN A 191 3.31 -26.67 -22.14
C GLN A 191 3.48 -27.86 -23.09
N GLU A 192 3.51 -29.09 -22.59
CA GLU A 192 3.63 -30.30 -23.40
C GLU A 192 2.39 -30.57 -24.25
N ALA A 193 1.19 -30.34 -23.70
CA ALA A 193 -0.07 -30.47 -24.43
C ALA A 193 -0.19 -29.46 -25.57
N ASN A 194 0.36 -28.25 -25.38
CA ASN A 194 0.36 -27.19 -26.39
C ASN A 194 1.56 -27.27 -27.35
N ARG A 195 2.50 -28.22 -27.17
CA ARG A 195 3.56 -28.41 -28.16
C ARG A 195 2.88 -28.85 -29.47
N PRO A 196 3.07 -28.11 -30.58
CA PRO A 196 2.56 -28.56 -31.85
C PRO A 196 3.11 -29.95 -32.08
N ARG A 197 2.22 -30.93 -32.23
CA ARG A 197 2.59 -32.26 -32.70
C ARG A 197 3.25 -32.02 -34.03
N ASN A 198 4.58 -32.00 -34.02
CA ASN A 198 5.38 -31.91 -35.21
C ASN A 198 5.16 -33.25 -35.91
N ASN A 199 4.04 -33.34 -36.62
CA ASN A 199 3.67 -34.44 -37.50
C ASN A 199 4.64 -34.39 -38.68
N ASN A 200 5.92 -34.65 -38.41
CA ASN A 200 6.92 -35.02 -39.41
C ASN A 200 6.72 -36.50 -39.79
N GLY A 201 5.47 -36.85 -40.06
CA GLY A 201 5.13 -37.98 -40.89
C GLY A 201 4.78 -37.44 -42.27
N GLN A 202 5.63 -37.73 -43.24
CA GLN A 202 5.41 -37.66 -44.70
C GLN A 202 5.86 -36.38 -45.43
N SER A 203 7.14 -36.35 -45.81
CA SER A 203 7.45 -36.12 -47.23
C SER A 203 7.84 -37.47 -47.83
N SER A 204 6.87 -38.02 -48.54
CA SER A 204 6.93 -39.04 -49.59
C SER A 204 8.32 -39.48 -50.08
N GLY A 205 8.48 -40.80 -50.17
CA GLY A 205 9.53 -41.41 -50.96
C GLY A 205 9.44 -40.99 -52.43
N HIS A 206 10.57 -40.63 -53.01
CA HIS A 206 10.81 -40.74 -54.44
C HIS A 206 11.92 -41.74 -54.71
N ARG A 207 11.45 -42.97 -54.89
CA ARG A 207 12.12 -44.08 -55.54
C ARG A 207 12.08 -43.78 -57.04
N GLY A 208 13.15 -43.22 -57.58
CA GLY A 208 13.25 -42.87 -59.01
C GLY A 208 14.65 -43.13 -59.54
N GLY A 209 14.93 -44.38 -59.91
CA GLY A 209 16.12 -44.72 -60.68
C GLY A 209 15.95 -44.33 -62.15
N SER A 210 17.03 -43.94 -62.83
CA SER A 210 17.51 -44.63 -64.02
C SER A 210 18.73 -43.94 -64.64
N ARG A 211 19.62 -44.80 -65.10
CA ARG A 211 20.81 -44.52 -65.92
C ARG A 211 20.42 -43.93 -67.28
N ARG A 212 21.21 -43.01 -67.83
CA ARG A 212 21.64 -43.11 -69.24
C ARG A 212 22.85 -42.24 -69.59
N ARG A 213 23.80 -42.92 -70.26
CA ARG A 213 24.98 -42.45 -70.99
C ARG A 213 24.62 -41.52 -72.17
N GLY A 214 25.56 -40.64 -72.50
CA GLY A 214 25.80 -40.02 -73.82
C GLY A 214 26.77 -38.86 -73.61
N ARG A 215 28.09 -38.96 -73.88
CA ARG A 215 28.81 -39.16 -75.16
C ARG A 215 28.48 -38.08 -76.19
N ARG A 216 29.20 -36.96 -76.14
CA ARG A 216 30.04 -36.43 -77.23
C ARG A 216 30.99 -35.39 -76.66
#